data_AF-C7XCH8-F1
#
_entry.id   AF-C7XCH8-F1
#
_cell.length_a   1.000
_cell.length_b   1.000
_cell.length_c   1.000
_cell.angle_alpha   90.00
_cell.angle_beta   90.00
_cell.angle_gamma   90.00
#
_symmetry.space_group_name_H-M   'P 1'
#
loop_
_entity.id
_entity.type
_entity.pdbx_description
1 polymer ?
#
loop_
_entity_poly.entity_id
_entity_poly.type
_entity_poly.pdbx_seq_one_letter_code
_entity_poly.pdbx_strand_id
1 'polypeptide(L)'
;MVKQIVFLVLSAMTMEACSTEQNTMEQVRMSDVVSFGCTSSFSATESRPEYYEAEMAKPTLMLISVDAKGVAHFKVKDLQANCAVTGFRPQVSSQDREIRIVLVPLGDPTLEADCMCKFDVRV
;
A
#
# COMPACT_ATOMS: atom_id res chain seq x y z
N MET A 1 -63.87 41.15 -22.42
CA MET A 1 -62.65 41.98 -22.28
C MET A 1 -61.82 41.42 -21.14
N VAL A 2 -60.61 40.97 -21.48
CA VAL A 2 -59.37 40.92 -20.66
C VAL A 2 -59.48 40.44 -19.19
N LYS A 3 -59.12 39.18 -18.97
CA LYS A 3 -58.12 38.80 -17.94
C LYS A 3 -57.69 37.36 -18.22
N GLN A 4 -56.80 37.20 -19.19
CA GLN A 4 -55.37 36.99 -18.92
C GLN A 4 -55.11 35.72 -18.10
N ILE A 5 -54.68 34.69 -18.83
CA ILE A 5 -53.45 33.95 -18.52
C ILE A 5 -53.44 33.37 -17.11
N VAL A 6 -54.27 32.36 -16.87
CA VAL A 6 -54.08 31.46 -15.73
C VAL A 6 -52.99 30.45 -16.12
N PHE A 7 -51.75 30.88 -15.89
CA PHE A 7 -50.59 30.08 -15.46
C PHE A 7 -50.61 28.58 -15.83
N LEU A 8 -50.34 28.27 -17.09
CA LEU A 8 -49.71 27.00 -17.49
C LEU A 8 -48.19 27.15 -17.36
N VAL A 9 -47.70 27.13 -16.12
CA VAL A 9 -46.27 26.91 -15.82
C VAL A 9 -46.21 25.86 -14.71
N LEU A 10 -46.65 24.64 -15.01
CA LEU A 10 -46.31 23.49 -14.20
C LEU A 10 -44.90 23.03 -14.62
N SER A 11 -43.93 23.53 -13.85
CA SER A 11 -42.76 22.78 -13.37
C SER A 11 -42.02 21.91 -14.39
N ALA A 12 -41.31 22.56 -15.30
CA ALA A 12 -39.98 22.08 -15.67
C ALA A 12 -39.00 22.57 -14.58
N MET A 13 -37.97 21.76 -14.26
CA MET A 13 -37.03 21.86 -13.11
C MET A 13 -37.54 21.07 -11.90
N THR A 14 -36.85 20.05 -11.40
CA THR A 14 -35.41 19.76 -11.42
C THR A 14 -35.17 18.27 -11.64
N MET A 15 -34.47 17.91 -12.71
CA MET A 15 -33.68 16.68 -12.66
C MET A 15 -32.64 16.92 -11.57
N GLU A 16 -32.86 16.36 -10.39
CA GLU A 16 -31.77 16.05 -9.48
C GLU A 16 -30.91 15.01 -10.21
N ALA A 17 -30.05 15.50 -11.09
CA ALA A 17 -28.87 14.75 -11.44
C ALA A 17 -28.12 14.61 -10.12
N CYS A 18 -28.28 13.45 -9.47
CA CYS A 18 -27.26 12.95 -8.56
C CYS A 18 -25.97 13.03 -9.37
N SER A 19 -25.21 14.08 -9.11
CA SER A 19 -23.84 14.23 -9.58
C SER A 19 -23.20 12.90 -9.29
N THR A 20 -22.93 12.14 -10.34
CA THR A 20 -22.07 10.98 -10.24
C THR A 20 -20.75 11.58 -9.84
N GLU A 21 -20.40 11.47 -8.56
CA GLU A 21 -19.05 11.77 -8.11
C GLU A 21 -18.14 10.96 -9.01
N GLN A 22 -17.55 11.63 -9.99
CA GLN A 22 -16.38 11.11 -10.67
C GLN A 22 -15.34 11.01 -9.57
N ASN A 23 -15.27 9.84 -8.94
CA ASN A 23 -14.13 9.34 -8.20
C ASN A 23 -12.94 9.31 -9.17
N THR A 24 -12.48 10.49 -9.54
CA THR A 24 -11.12 10.74 -9.99
C THR A 24 -10.30 10.59 -8.72
N MET A 25 -10.09 9.33 -8.33
CA MET A 25 -9.26 8.97 -7.20
C MET A 25 -7.88 9.52 -7.52
N GLU A 26 -7.56 10.63 -6.86
CA GLU A 26 -6.36 11.41 -7.12
C GLU A 26 -5.13 10.49 -7.05
N GLN A 27 -4.17 10.70 -7.95
CA GLN A 27 -2.96 9.88 -8.03
C GLN A 27 -2.31 9.83 -6.64
N VAL A 28 -2.19 8.63 -6.07
CA VAL A 28 -1.56 8.41 -4.76
C VAL A 28 -0.14 8.96 -4.84
N ARG A 29 0.11 10.06 -4.12
CA ARG A 29 1.44 10.69 -4.06
C ARG A 29 2.26 9.97 -3.00
N MET A 30 3.29 9.26 -3.43
CA MET A 30 4.26 8.63 -2.52
C MET A 30 5.19 9.71 -1.96
N SER A 31 5.07 9.98 -0.67
CA SER A 31 5.99 10.83 0.08
C SER A 31 6.97 9.94 0.84
N ASP A 32 8.14 9.75 0.24
CA ASP A 32 9.35 9.16 0.81
C ASP A 32 9.31 7.65 1.12
N VAL A 33 9.79 6.88 0.15
CA VAL A 33 10.12 5.46 0.32
C VAL A 33 11.46 5.34 1.04
N VAL A 34 11.45 4.72 2.22
CA VAL A 34 12.67 4.27 2.88
C VAL A 34 12.56 2.77 3.11
N SER A 35 13.23 2.00 2.25
CA SER A 35 13.61 0.63 2.57
C SER A 35 14.81 0.71 3.50
N PHE A 36 14.64 0.29 4.75
CA PHE A 36 15.79 0.04 5.59
C PHE A 36 16.47 -1.23 5.08
N GLY A 37 17.80 -1.25 5.10
CA GLY A 37 18.56 -2.46 4.76
C GLY A 37 18.25 -3.59 5.75
N CYS A 38 18.97 -4.70 5.59
CA CYS A 38 18.80 -5.86 6.45
C CYS A 38 18.85 -5.47 7.95
N THR A 39 17.78 -5.75 8.69
CA THR A 39 17.70 -5.41 10.13
C THR A 39 18.28 -6.52 11.01
N SER A 40 18.15 -7.76 10.56
CA SER A 40 18.74 -8.96 11.16
C SER A 40 18.77 -10.09 10.13
N SER A 41 19.76 -10.97 10.24
CA SER A 41 19.92 -12.13 9.37
C SER A 41 20.12 -13.41 10.18
N PHE A 42 19.73 -14.54 9.60
CA PHE A 42 19.88 -15.86 10.18
C PHE A 42 20.05 -16.90 9.07
N SER A 43 20.79 -17.96 9.36
CA SER A 43 21.16 -19.00 8.40
C SER A 43 20.83 -20.39 8.95
N ALA A 44 20.40 -21.30 8.09
CA ALA A 44 20.13 -22.68 8.48
C ALA A 44 21.43 -23.43 8.89
N THR A 45 22.58 -23.04 8.33
CA THR A 45 23.86 -23.70 8.59
C THR A 45 24.62 -23.11 9.77
N GLU A 46 24.46 -21.80 10.03
CA GLU A 46 25.16 -21.12 11.12
C GLU A 46 24.32 -21.00 12.40
N SER A 47 22.99 -21.05 12.30
CA SER A 47 22.10 -20.91 13.47
C SER A 47 21.78 -22.25 14.11
N ARG A 48 21.38 -22.21 15.38
CA ARG A 48 20.76 -23.39 15.99
C ARG A 48 19.43 -23.70 15.28
N PRO A 49 19.11 -24.98 15.03
CA PRO A 49 17.87 -25.35 14.32
C PRO A 49 16.62 -24.76 14.96
N GLU A 50 16.49 -24.82 16.29
CA GLU A 50 15.34 -24.27 17.01
C GLU A 50 15.20 -22.76 16.86
N TYR A 51 16.32 -22.04 16.72
CA TYR A 51 16.31 -20.60 16.47
C TYR A 51 15.90 -20.30 15.03
N TYR A 52 16.47 -21.01 14.06
CA TYR A 52 16.14 -20.85 12.64
C TYR A 52 14.65 -21.09 12.39
N GLU A 53 14.10 -22.20 12.91
CA GLU A 53 12.68 -22.52 12.78
C GLU A 53 11.79 -21.45 13.45
N ALA A 54 12.18 -20.97 14.63
CA ALA A 54 11.45 -19.91 15.32
C ALA A 54 11.48 -18.57 14.57
N GLU A 55 12.59 -18.21 13.92
CA GLU A 55 12.66 -17.01 13.09
C GLU A 55 11.84 -17.15 11.80
N MET A 56 11.93 -18.30 11.11
CA MET A 56 11.13 -18.59 9.91
C MET A 56 9.63 -18.59 10.19
N ALA A 57 9.20 -19.01 11.38
CA ALA A 57 7.79 -19.05 11.76
C ALA A 57 7.19 -17.66 12.10
N LYS A 58 8.02 -16.61 12.27
CA LYS A 58 7.51 -15.28 12.59
C LYS A 58 6.77 -14.67 11.39
N PRO A 59 5.54 -14.18 11.58
CA PRO A 59 4.78 -13.58 10.50
C PRO A 59 5.34 -12.21 10.12
N THR A 60 5.26 -11.88 8.84
CA THR A 60 5.39 -10.50 8.37
C THR A 60 4.15 -9.70 8.78
N LEU A 61 4.33 -8.48 9.27
CA LEU A 61 3.25 -7.62 9.76
C LEU A 61 3.09 -6.39 8.88
N MET A 62 1.85 -6.06 8.51
CA MET A 62 1.50 -4.79 7.89
C MET A 62 0.83 -3.88 8.93
N LEU A 63 1.46 -2.75 9.22
CA LEU A 63 0.94 -1.71 10.08
C LEU A 63 0.44 -0.56 9.20
N ILE A 64 -0.78 -0.12 9.45
CA ILE A 64 -1.41 0.98 8.73
C ILE A 64 -1.78 2.03 9.76
N SER A 65 -1.38 3.27 9.52
CA SER A 65 -1.75 4.41 10.35
C SER A 65 -2.18 5.57 9.48
N VAL A 66 -3.11 6.39 9.96
CA VAL A 66 -3.58 7.58 9.25
C VAL A 66 -3.30 8.78 10.14
N ASP A 67 -2.60 9.78 9.59
CA ASP A 67 -2.28 10.98 10.35
C ASP A 67 -3.44 11.99 10.35
N ALA A 68 -3.26 13.09 11.11
CA ALA A 68 -4.27 14.14 11.24
C ALA A 68 -4.60 14.87 9.92
N LYS A 69 -3.78 14.71 8.88
CA LYS A 69 -4.01 15.27 7.54
C LYS A 69 -4.72 14.27 6.61
N GLY A 70 -5.04 13.08 7.11
CA GLY A 70 -5.67 12.02 6.32
C GLY A 70 -4.69 11.24 5.45
N VAL A 71 -3.38 11.35 5.67
CA VAL A 71 -2.37 10.58 4.92
C VAL A 71 -2.20 9.21 5.58
N ALA A 72 -2.36 8.16 4.78
CA ALA A 72 -2.10 6.79 5.21
C ALA A 72 -0.60 6.47 5.09
N HIS A 73 -0.02 5.95 6.17
CA HIS A 73 1.35 5.48 6.25
C HIS A 73 1.33 3.96 6.45
N PHE A 74 2.05 3.25 5.59
CA PHE A 74 2.14 1.80 5.64
C PHE A 74 3.54 1.39 6.08
N LYS A 75 3.62 0.43 6.99
CA LYS A 75 4.88 -0.18 7.40
C LYS A 75 4.77 -1.69 7.34
N VAL A 76 5.60 -2.31 6.52
CA VAL A 76 5.81 -3.75 6.50
C VAL A 76 6.98 -4.06 7.43
N LYS A 77 6.76 -4.94 8.41
CA LYS A 77 7.74 -5.34 9.41
C LYS A 77 8.07 -6.81 9.28
N ASP A 78 9.33 -7.13 9.58
CA ASP A 78 9.81 -8.51 9.63
C ASP A 78 9.55 -9.25 8.30
N LEU A 79 9.67 -8.55 7.17
CA LEU A 79 9.59 -9.15 5.84
C LEU A 79 10.85 -9.98 5.62
N GLN A 80 10.69 -11.28 5.37
CA GLN A 80 11.81 -12.19 5.18
C GLN A 80 12.13 -12.34 3.69
N ALA A 81 13.40 -12.20 3.33
CA ALA A 81 13.91 -12.49 2.00
C ALA A 81 15.34 -13.01 2.06
N ASN A 82 15.81 -13.63 0.98
CA ASN A 82 17.21 -14.06 0.86
C ASN A 82 18.15 -12.86 1.07
N CYS A 83 19.28 -13.06 1.75
CA CYS A 83 20.25 -11.98 2.00
C CYS A 83 20.87 -11.37 0.73
N ALA A 84 20.73 -11.99 -0.44
CA ALA A 84 21.10 -11.38 -1.72
C ALA A 84 20.22 -10.16 -2.07
N VAL A 85 19.04 -10.05 -1.44
CA VAL A 85 18.20 -8.85 -1.50
C VAL A 85 18.81 -7.75 -0.63
N THR A 86 18.97 -6.56 -1.20
CA THR A 86 19.54 -5.37 -0.54
C THR A 86 18.48 -4.42 -0.01
N GLY A 87 17.22 -4.59 -0.44
CA GLY A 87 16.08 -3.81 0.00
C GLY A 87 14.88 -4.01 -0.94
N PHE A 88 13.86 -3.18 -0.78
CA PHE A 88 12.66 -3.23 -1.61
C PHE A 88 12.30 -1.85 -2.16
N ARG A 89 11.86 -1.83 -3.42
CA ARG A 89 11.21 -0.67 -4.02
C ARG A 89 9.69 -0.89 -4.02
N PRO A 90 8.94 -0.28 -3.09
CA PRO A 90 7.49 -0.28 -3.14
C PRO A 90 6.99 0.44 -4.39
N GLN A 91 5.91 -0.10 -4.95
CA GLN A 91 5.10 0.52 -5.99
C GLN A 91 3.67 0.54 -5.47
N VAL A 92 3.04 1.72 -5.49
CA VAL A 92 1.67 1.89 -5.02
C VAL A 92 0.79 2.25 -6.20
N SER A 93 -0.32 1.54 -6.33
CA SER A 93 -1.39 1.92 -7.24
C SER A 93 -2.73 1.87 -6.51
N SER A 94 -3.70 2.62 -7.03
CA SER A 94 -5.05 2.66 -6.49
C SER A 94 -6.02 2.48 -7.64
N GLN A 95 -6.84 1.44 -7.60
CA GLN A 95 -7.82 1.12 -8.62
C GLN A 95 -9.03 0.45 -7.96
N ASP A 96 -10.24 0.76 -8.41
CA ASP A 96 -11.47 0.07 -8.01
C ASP A 96 -11.68 -0.08 -6.49
N ARG A 97 -11.36 0.98 -5.73
CA ARG A 97 -11.45 1.04 -4.25
C ARG A 97 -10.43 0.14 -3.53
N GLU A 98 -9.41 -0.34 -4.22
CA GLU A 98 -8.30 -1.11 -3.68
C GLU A 98 -7.01 -0.28 -3.78
N ILE A 99 -6.21 -0.29 -2.71
CA ILE A 99 -4.81 0.17 -2.75
C ILE A 99 -3.93 -1.06 -2.86
N ARG A 100 -3.13 -1.12 -3.92
CA ARG A 100 -2.16 -2.20 -4.15
C ARG A 100 -0.76 -1.69 -3.85
N ILE A 101 -0.07 -2.40 -2.96
CA ILE A 101 1.33 -2.13 -2.60
C ILE A 101 2.14 -3.34 -3.04
N VAL A 102 3.02 -3.15 -4.04
CA VAL A 102 3.91 -4.18 -4.56
C VAL A 102 5.33 -3.88 -4.08
N LEU A 103 5.94 -4.81 -3.34
CA LEU A 103 7.32 -4.68 -2.89
C LEU A 103 8.26 -5.37 -3.87
N VAL A 104 8.92 -4.61 -4.73
CA VAL A 104 9.87 -5.16 -5.72
C VAL A 104 11.25 -5.33 -5.07
N PRO A 105 11.82 -6.54 -4.98
CA PRO A 105 13.14 -6.75 -4.39
C PRO A 105 14.23 -6.04 -5.21
N LEU A 106 15.20 -5.46 -4.51
CA LEU A 106 16.41 -4.87 -5.07
C LEU A 106 17.58 -5.81 -4.84
N GLY A 107 18.36 -6.07 -5.87
CA GLY A 107 19.48 -7.02 -5.84
C GLY A 107 19.53 -7.83 -7.12
N ASP A 108 20.50 -8.73 -7.20
CA ASP A 108 20.56 -9.70 -8.30
C ASP A 108 19.65 -10.89 -7.96
N PRO A 109 18.55 -11.12 -8.70
CA PRO A 109 17.62 -12.20 -8.42
C PRO A 109 18.19 -13.59 -8.75
N THR A 110 19.37 -13.66 -9.37
CA THR A 110 20.03 -14.92 -9.70
C THR A 110 20.98 -15.41 -8.61
N LEU A 111 21.28 -14.56 -7.62
CA LEU A 111 22.13 -14.90 -6.49
C LEU A 111 21.28 -15.42 -5.33
N GLU A 112 21.73 -16.52 -4.74
CA GLU A 112 21.22 -17.03 -3.48
C GLU A 112 22.35 -17.04 -2.45
N ALA A 113 22.11 -16.38 -1.31
CA ALA A 113 22.95 -16.48 -0.14
C ALA A 113 22.41 -17.56 0.80
N ASP A 114 23.29 -18.22 1.55
CA ASP A 114 22.93 -19.15 2.62
C ASP A 114 22.48 -18.42 3.90
N CYS A 115 21.63 -17.41 3.75
CA CYS A 115 20.94 -16.77 4.85
C CYS A 115 19.66 -16.08 4.41
N MET A 116 18.77 -15.93 5.38
CA MET A 116 17.57 -15.11 5.31
C MET A 116 17.81 -13.82 6.07
N CYS A 117 17.21 -12.74 5.58
CA CYS A 117 17.28 -11.43 6.15
C CYS A 117 15.87 -10.87 6.39
N LYS A 118 15.71 -10.11 7.47
CA LYS A 118 14.51 -9.34 7.78
C LYS A 118 14.63 -7.90 7.33
N PHE A 119 13.54 -7.40 6.75
CA PHE A 119 13.41 -6.04 6.27
C PHE A 119 12.21 -5.34 6.90
N ASP A 120 12.40 -4.06 7.22
CA ASP A 120 11.33 -3.13 7.54
C ASP A 120 11.20 -2.14 6.36
N VAL A 121 10.02 -2.09 5.73
CA VAL A 121 9.74 -1.24 4.58
C VAL A 121 8.67 -0.22 4.95
N ARG A 122 8.91 1.06 4.66
CA ARG A 122 7.92 2.14 4.82
C ARG A 122 7.43 2.62 3.46
N VAL A 123 6.12 2.84 3.36
CA VAL A 123 5.41 3.27 2.16
C VAL A 123 4.45 4.40 2.51
#